data_AF-A0AA86TIP0-F1
#
_entry.id   AF-A0AA86TIP0-F1
#
_cell.length_a   1.000
_cell.length_b   1.000
_cell.length_c   1.000
_cell.angle_alpha   90.00
_cell.angle_beta   90.00
_cell.angle_gamma   90.00
#
_symmetry.space_group_name_H-M   'P 1'
#
loop_
_entity.id
_entity.type
_entity.pdbx_description
1 polymer ?
#
loop_
_entity_poly.entity_id
_entity_poly.type
_entity_poly.pdbx_seq_one_letter_code
_entity_poly.pdbx_strand_id
1 'polypeptide(L)'
;MSINSKINNQQDIINLQPLTENDFSIFSQIFAYKNEYTEYMKYYSQGIPLTQQEVLETFIYRLDCMYTQNSGVSFIIMLGKIQIGFITYNILTNEIAYAILQEYSGHGYAKAALRLLLQIIIQYTNLVKATCHPENIGSQKVLESLGFINKGIIEKSYGTRILYELEDLSAYLNSNNDDAKSKIIPKSMKIYQSLNFSNKFQQISQRQTTLIPYINSK
;
A
#
# COMPACT_ATOMS: atom_id res chain seq x y z
N MET A 1 -22.44 -9.17 43.81
CA MET A 1 -21.14 -8.91 43.15
C MET A 1 -21.32 -9.16 41.67
N SER A 2 -21.45 -8.12 40.86
CA SER A 2 -21.41 -8.24 39.39
C SER A 2 -20.31 -7.32 38.90
N ILE A 3 -19.21 -7.91 38.45
CA ILE A 3 -18.08 -7.18 37.88
C ILE A 3 -18.42 -6.94 36.41
N ASN A 4 -18.82 -5.70 36.12
CA ASN A 4 -18.81 -5.14 34.78
C ASN A 4 -17.37 -5.18 34.24
N SER A 5 -17.04 -6.17 33.42
CA SER A 5 -15.81 -6.15 32.61
C SER A 5 -16.00 -5.12 31.51
N LYS A 6 -15.29 -4.00 31.68
CA LYS A 6 -15.14 -2.90 30.71
C LYS A 6 -14.90 -3.45 29.30
N ILE A 7 -15.88 -3.27 28.44
CA ILE A 7 -15.70 -3.33 26.99
C ILE A 7 -14.84 -2.12 26.63
N ASN A 8 -13.55 -2.35 26.38
CA ASN A 8 -12.67 -1.32 25.83
C ASN A 8 -13.09 -1.06 24.37
N ASN A 9 -13.96 -0.07 24.19
CA ASN A 9 -14.35 0.52 22.90
C ASN A 9 -13.18 1.32 22.28
N GLN A 10 -12.01 0.72 22.08
CA GLN A 10 -11.11 1.21 21.05
C GLN A 10 -11.54 0.55 19.76
N GLN A 11 -12.39 1.22 18.99
CA GLN A 11 -12.67 0.84 17.61
C GLN A 11 -11.33 0.63 16.89
N ASP A 12 -11.27 -0.42 16.06
CA ASP A 12 -10.18 -0.73 15.14
C ASP A 12 -9.99 0.41 14.11
N ILE A 13 -9.35 1.50 14.54
CA ILE A 13 -9.15 2.69 13.71
C ILE A 13 -8.03 2.41 12.71
N ILE A 14 -8.41 2.37 11.44
CA ILE A 14 -7.48 2.35 10.31
C ILE A 14 -6.97 3.76 10.04
N ASN A 15 -5.65 3.88 9.86
CA ASN A 15 -5.00 5.12 9.42
C ASN A 15 -3.89 4.83 8.40
N LEU A 16 -3.52 5.83 7.61
CA LEU A 16 -2.39 5.79 6.69
C LEU A 16 -1.22 6.61 7.25
N GLN A 17 -0.05 5.99 7.38
CA GLN A 17 1.20 6.67 7.72
C GLN A 17 2.11 6.70 6.50
N PRO A 18 2.78 7.81 6.18
CA PRO A 18 3.70 7.86 5.03
C PRO A 18 4.77 6.78 5.15
N LEU A 19 5.08 6.12 4.04
CA LEU A 19 6.19 5.16 3.98
C LEU A 19 7.52 5.87 4.29
N THR A 20 8.34 5.29 5.16
CA THR A 20 9.68 5.78 5.51
C THR A 20 10.73 4.68 5.38
N GLU A 21 12.01 5.03 5.52
CA GLU A 21 13.11 4.05 5.50
C GLU A 21 13.02 2.98 6.61
N ASN A 22 12.24 3.22 7.66
CA ASN A 22 12.10 2.29 8.80
C ASN A 22 11.05 1.20 8.58
N ASP A 23 10.29 1.27 7.50
CA ASP A 23 9.13 0.40 7.25
C ASP A 23 9.47 -0.81 6.39
N PHE A 24 10.75 -1.13 6.17
CA PHE A 24 11.16 -2.28 5.36
C PHE A 24 10.55 -3.60 5.87
N SER A 25 10.35 -3.73 7.18
CA SER A 25 9.86 -4.96 7.81
C SER A 25 8.48 -5.40 7.33
N ILE A 26 7.56 -4.48 7.01
CA ILE A 26 6.24 -4.85 6.50
C ILE A 26 6.33 -5.43 5.07
N PHE A 27 7.29 -4.95 4.27
CA PHE A 27 7.54 -5.49 2.94
C PHE A 27 8.11 -6.90 3.03
N SER A 28 9.08 -7.14 3.93
CA SER A 28 9.58 -8.50 4.17
C SER A 28 8.49 -9.45 4.63
N GLN A 29 7.60 -9.01 5.53
CA GLN A 29 6.48 -9.82 6.01
C GLN A 29 5.42 -10.11 4.94
N ILE A 30 5.28 -9.28 3.91
CA ILE A 30 4.31 -9.52 2.83
C ILE A 30 4.92 -10.36 1.71
N PHE A 31 6.13 -9.99 1.27
CA PHE A 31 6.73 -10.52 0.05
C PHE A 31 7.65 -11.73 0.28
N ALA A 32 8.20 -11.89 1.49
CA ALA A 32 9.18 -12.92 1.82
C ALA A 32 8.87 -13.60 3.17
N TYR A 33 7.60 -13.67 3.56
CA TYR A 33 7.20 -14.23 4.86
C TYR A 33 7.78 -15.62 5.07
N LYS A 34 8.76 -15.76 5.97
CA LYS A 34 9.45 -17.02 6.30
C LYS A 34 10.00 -17.79 5.08
N ASN A 35 10.13 -17.16 3.92
CA ASN A 35 10.35 -17.83 2.63
C ASN A 35 9.33 -18.95 2.35
N GLU A 36 8.10 -18.73 2.79
CA GLU A 36 6.96 -19.65 2.62
C GLU A 36 5.95 -19.07 1.63
N TYR A 37 5.09 -19.94 1.12
CA TYR A 37 3.93 -19.55 0.33
C TYR A 37 2.98 -18.69 1.17
N THR A 38 2.54 -17.56 0.63
CA THR A 38 1.42 -16.80 1.18
C THR A 38 0.32 -16.63 0.15
N GLU A 39 -0.91 -16.45 0.62
CA GLU A 39 -2.04 -16.22 -0.28
C GLU A 39 -1.87 -14.94 -1.10
N TYR A 40 -1.15 -13.94 -0.56
CA TYR A 40 -0.78 -12.76 -1.34
C TYR A 40 0.18 -13.11 -2.48
N MET A 41 1.25 -13.88 -2.19
CA MET A 41 2.23 -14.26 -3.22
C MET A 41 1.61 -15.11 -4.32
N LYS A 42 0.55 -15.90 -4.03
CA LYS A 42 -0.24 -16.60 -5.06
C LYS A 42 -0.60 -15.68 -6.23
N TYR A 43 -1.05 -14.47 -5.92
CA TYR A 43 -1.53 -13.50 -6.90
C TYR A 43 -0.42 -12.58 -7.42
N TYR A 44 0.75 -12.56 -6.77
CA TYR A 44 1.86 -11.69 -7.14
C TYR A 44 2.88 -12.42 -8.03
N SER A 45 3.35 -13.59 -7.60
CA SER A 45 4.45 -14.38 -8.20
C SER A 45 4.14 -15.88 -8.23
N GLN A 46 2.85 -16.24 -8.36
CA GLN A 46 2.39 -17.64 -8.37
C GLN A 46 2.75 -18.40 -7.08
N GLY A 47 2.86 -17.68 -5.96
CA GLY A 47 3.15 -18.24 -4.65
C GLY A 47 4.63 -18.28 -4.28
N ILE A 48 5.53 -17.90 -5.19
CA ILE A 48 6.97 -17.93 -4.94
C ILE A 48 7.37 -16.68 -4.14
N PRO A 49 7.83 -16.80 -2.89
CA PRO A 49 8.28 -15.64 -2.12
C PRO A 49 9.46 -14.95 -2.82
N LEU A 50 9.53 -13.64 -2.70
CA LEU A 50 10.66 -12.86 -3.21
C LEU A 50 11.90 -13.12 -2.35
N THR A 51 13.07 -13.05 -2.99
CA THR A 51 14.34 -12.96 -2.29
C THR A 51 14.44 -11.65 -1.51
N GLN A 52 15.29 -11.60 -0.48
CA GLN A 52 15.50 -10.34 0.29
C GLN A 52 15.91 -9.17 -0.60
N GLN A 53 16.70 -9.43 -1.65
CA GLN A 53 17.11 -8.40 -2.61
C GLN A 53 15.90 -7.87 -3.40
N GLU A 54 15.04 -8.73 -3.94
CA GLU A 54 13.85 -8.31 -4.69
C GLU A 54 12.86 -7.55 -3.80
N VAL A 55 12.73 -7.93 -2.51
CA VAL A 55 11.93 -7.16 -1.54
C VAL A 55 12.54 -5.77 -1.32
N LEU A 56 13.88 -5.69 -1.20
CA LEU A 56 14.58 -4.43 -1.04
C LEU A 56 14.40 -3.51 -2.26
N GLU A 57 14.52 -4.05 -3.47
CA GLU A 57 14.27 -3.32 -4.72
C GLU A 57 12.84 -2.80 -4.79
N THR A 58 11.86 -3.64 -4.42
CA THR A 58 10.44 -3.28 -4.35
C THR A 58 10.16 -2.14 -3.34
N PHE A 59 10.87 -2.14 -2.22
CA PHE A 59 10.79 -1.10 -1.18
C PHE A 59 11.46 0.20 -1.61
N ILE A 60 12.70 0.13 -2.11
CA ILE A 60 13.47 1.28 -2.60
C ILE A 60 12.74 1.98 -3.75
N TYR A 61 12.18 1.23 -4.68
CA TYR A 61 11.40 1.79 -5.79
C TYR A 61 10.28 2.72 -5.29
N ARG A 62 9.56 2.33 -4.23
CA ARG A 62 8.47 3.14 -3.67
C ARG A 62 8.98 4.39 -2.96
N LEU A 63 10.10 4.29 -2.24
CA LEU A 63 10.75 5.46 -1.64
C LEU A 63 11.22 6.42 -2.73
N ASP A 64 11.79 5.92 -3.82
CA ASP A 64 12.27 6.73 -4.94
C ASP A 64 11.12 7.45 -5.67
N CYS A 65 10.00 6.76 -5.91
CA CYS A 65 8.78 7.36 -6.44
C CYS A 65 8.27 8.52 -5.57
N MET A 66 8.36 8.40 -4.24
CA MET A 66 7.90 9.44 -3.31
C MET A 66 8.86 10.63 -3.20
N TYR A 67 10.14 10.36 -3.03
CA TYR A 67 11.09 11.37 -2.55
C TYR A 67 12.01 11.92 -3.63
N THR A 68 12.27 11.15 -4.69
CA THR A 68 13.17 11.57 -5.77
C THR A 68 12.39 11.98 -7.01
N GLN A 69 11.46 11.14 -7.44
CA GLN A 69 10.74 11.33 -8.71
C GLN A 69 9.45 12.15 -8.56
N ASN A 70 8.90 12.21 -7.34
CA ASN A 70 7.58 12.78 -7.08
C ASN A 70 6.49 12.18 -8.02
N SER A 71 6.61 10.89 -8.30
CA SER A 71 5.79 10.12 -9.25
C SER A 71 4.78 9.21 -8.56
N GLY A 72 4.74 9.20 -7.22
CA GLY A 72 3.75 8.45 -6.46
C GLY A 72 3.72 8.77 -4.98
N VAL A 73 2.73 8.23 -4.30
CA VAL A 73 2.61 8.27 -2.83
C VAL A 73 2.46 6.85 -2.30
N SER A 74 3.15 6.52 -1.21
CA SER A 74 3.01 5.24 -0.54
C SER A 74 2.83 5.43 0.97
N PHE A 75 1.99 4.58 1.55
CA PHE A 75 1.64 4.62 2.96
C PHE A 75 1.70 3.21 3.56
N ILE A 76 2.03 3.15 4.84
CA ILE A 76 1.77 2.02 5.71
C ILE A 76 0.33 2.10 6.21
N ILE A 77 -0.36 0.97 6.13
CA ILE A 77 -1.71 0.80 6.67
C ILE A 77 -1.57 0.41 8.13
N MET A 78 -2.07 1.27 9.02
CA MET A 78 -2.01 1.09 10.46
C MET A 78 -3.36 0.64 11.00
N LEU A 79 -3.37 -0.36 11.87
CA LEU A 79 -4.46 -0.69 12.77
C LEU A 79 -4.06 -0.29 14.19
N GLY A 80 -4.54 0.87 14.65
CA GLY A 80 -4.03 1.48 15.88
C GLY A 80 -2.52 1.76 15.79
N LYS A 81 -1.71 0.97 16.50
CA LYS A 81 -0.23 1.06 16.48
C LYS A 81 0.45 -0.05 15.67
N ILE A 82 -0.32 -0.95 15.07
CA ILE A 82 0.19 -2.14 14.38
C ILE A 82 0.24 -1.85 12.88
N GLN A 83 1.37 -2.16 12.23
CA GLN A 83 1.49 -2.13 10.78
C GLN A 83 0.84 -3.40 10.21
N ILE A 84 -0.14 -3.25 9.33
CA ILE A 84 -0.90 -4.38 8.78
C ILE A 84 -0.82 -4.50 7.26
N GLY A 85 -0.12 -3.58 6.59
CA GLY A 85 -0.03 -3.56 5.15
C GLY A 85 0.60 -2.29 4.60
N PHE A 86 0.60 -2.17 3.27
CA PHE A 86 0.93 -0.94 2.58
C PHE A 86 -0.07 -0.67 1.46
N ILE A 87 -0.13 0.59 1.05
CA ILE A 87 -0.91 1.06 -0.08
C ILE A 87 -0.13 2.12 -0.83
N THR A 88 -0.20 2.11 -2.16
CA THR A 88 0.51 3.05 -3.03
C THR A 88 -0.39 3.53 -4.16
N TYR A 89 -0.12 4.73 -4.63
CA TYR A 89 -0.69 5.33 -5.83
C TYR A 89 0.45 5.87 -6.70
N ASN A 90 0.49 5.44 -7.97
CA ASN A 90 1.41 5.94 -8.97
C ASN A 90 0.71 7.01 -9.81
N ILE A 91 1.25 8.23 -9.80
CA ILE A 91 0.69 9.41 -10.47
C ILE A 91 0.77 9.25 -12.00
N LEU A 92 1.84 8.65 -12.51
CA LEU A 92 2.07 8.54 -13.95
C LEU A 92 1.12 7.55 -14.61
N THR A 93 0.77 6.47 -13.91
CA THR A 93 -0.14 5.43 -14.43
C THR A 93 -1.57 5.56 -13.93
N ASN A 94 -1.81 6.47 -12.97
CA ASN A 94 -3.03 6.52 -12.16
C ASN A 94 -3.34 5.19 -11.44
N GLU A 95 -2.34 4.35 -11.20
CA GLU A 95 -2.56 2.99 -10.67
C GLU A 95 -2.37 2.93 -9.16
N ILE A 96 -3.30 2.28 -8.46
CA ILE A 96 -3.16 1.93 -7.04
C ILE A 96 -2.73 0.47 -6.89
N ALA A 97 -1.91 0.21 -5.88
CA ALA A 97 -1.59 -1.15 -5.44
C ALA A 97 -1.60 -1.21 -3.92
N TYR A 98 -2.03 -2.33 -3.37
CA TYR A 98 -2.09 -2.53 -1.92
C TYR A 98 -1.86 -3.99 -1.57
N ALA A 99 -1.40 -4.19 -0.34
CA ALA A 99 -1.26 -5.50 0.25
C ALA A 99 -1.57 -5.41 1.74
N ILE A 100 -2.28 -6.42 2.25
CA ILE A 100 -2.60 -6.59 3.67
C ILE A 100 -1.97 -7.91 4.10
N LEU A 101 -1.39 -7.93 5.30
CA LEU A 101 -0.91 -9.16 5.92
C LEU A 101 -2.04 -10.20 6.02
N GLN A 102 -1.70 -11.47 5.84
CA GLN A 102 -2.70 -12.53 5.66
C GLN A 102 -3.65 -12.65 6.85
N GLU A 103 -3.14 -12.53 8.08
CA GLU A 103 -3.90 -12.59 9.32
C GLU A 103 -4.87 -11.41 9.53
N TYR A 104 -4.72 -10.32 8.75
CA TYR A 104 -5.64 -9.17 8.75
C TYR A 104 -6.56 -9.14 7.52
N SER A 105 -6.42 -10.09 6.59
CA SER A 105 -7.27 -10.19 5.40
C SER A 105 -8.70 -10.62 5.76
N GLY A 106 -9.69 -10.25 4.93
CA GLY A 106 -11.10 -10.60 5.16
C GLY A 106 -11.87 -9.73 6.15
N HIS A 107 -11.22 -8.77 6.83
CA HIS A 107 -11.84 -7.90 7.85
C HIS A 107 -12.28 -6.53 7.33
N GLY A 108 -12.14 -6.26 6.02
CA GLY A 108 -12.51 -4.97 5.42
C GLY A 108 -11.45 -3.86 5.52
N TYR A 109 -10.28 -4.13 6.11
CA TYR A 109 -9.21 -3.13 6.26
C TYR A 109 -8.66 -2.59 4.94
N ALA A 110 -8.53 -3.43 3.90
CA ALA A 110 -8.14 -2.98 2.56
C ALA A 110 -9.12 -1.92 2.01
N LYS A 111 -10.42 -2.15 2.19
CA LYS A 111 -11.48 -1.20 1.77
C LYS A 111 -11.38 0.12 2.53
N ALA A 112 -11.17 0.05 3.85
CA ALA A 112 -10.99 1.25 4.68
C ALA A 112 -9.75 2.05 4.26
N ALA A 113 -8.61 1.38 4.05
CA ALA A 113 -7.37 2.00 3.60
C ALA A 113 -7.50 2.65 2.21
N LEU A 114 -8.17 1.97 1.28
CA LEU A 114 -8.44 2.52 -0.06
C LEU A 114 -9.30 3.77 0.00
N ARG A 115 -10.36 3.81 0.83
CA ARG A 115 -11.17 5.03 1.00
C ARG A 115 -10.33 6.22 1.47
N LEU A 116 -9.44 6.01 2.43
CA LEU A 116 -8.51 7.05 2.89
C LEU A 116 -7.57 7.50 1.78
N LEU A 117 -7.00 6.57 1.01
CA LEU A 117 -6.13 6.91 -0.13
C LEU A 117 -6.89 7.73 -1.18
N LEU A 118 -8.10 7.32 -1.55
CA LEU A 118 -8.93 8.00 -2.53
C LEU A 118 -9.20 9.47 -2.14
N GLN A 119 -9.47 9.72 -0.86
CA GLN A 119 -9.61 11.09 -0.33
C GLN A 119 -8.31 11.90 -0.42
N ILE A 120 -7.15 11.25 -0.31
CA ILE A 120 -5.83 11.92 -0.44
C ILE A 120 -5.53 12.27 -1.90
N ILE A 121 -5.84 11.36 -2.83
CA ILE A 121 -5.40 11.47 -4.23
C ILE A 121 -6.35 12.23 -5.15
N ILE A 122 -7.57 12.55 -4.69
CA ILE A 122 -8.57 13.28 -5.49
C ILE A 122 -8.08 14.62 -6.05
N GLN A 123 -7.14 15.27 -5.36
CA GLN A 123 -6.52 16.51 -5.84
C GLN A 123 -5.61 16.33 -7.05
N TYR A 124 -5.22 15.08 -7.40
CA TYR A 124 -4.29 14.77 -8.49
C TYR A 124 -4.96 14.16 -9.71
N THR A 125 -6.08 13.45 -9.51
CA THR A 125 -6.74 12.71 -10.59
C THR A 125 -8.23 12.57 -10.34
N ASN A 126 -8.99 12.47 -11.42
CA ASN A 126 -10.38 12.03 -11.39
C ASN A 126 -10.56 10.60 -11.95
N LEU A 127 -9.47 9.94 -12.33
CA LEU A 127 -9.43 8.57 -12.84
C LEU A 127 -8.43 7.76 -12.02
N VAL A 128 -8.88 6.65 -11.44
CA VAL A 128 -8.02 5.74 -10.68
C VAL A 128 -8.10 4.35 -11.29
N LYS A 129 -6.95 3.72 -11.49
CA LYS A 129 -6.82 2.37 -12.03
C LYS A 129 -6.33 1.41 -10.95
N ALA A 130 -6.75 0.17 -11.04
CA ALA A 130 -6.19 -0.94 -10.26
C ALA A 130 -6.12 -2.17 -11.15
N THR A 131 -5.14 -3.03 -10.91
CA THR A 131 -5.09 -4.34 -11.54
C THR A 131 -5.05 -5.42 -10.47
N CYS A 132 -5.73 -6.54 -10.71
CA CYS A 132 -5.67 -7.69 -9.82
C CYS A 132 -5.61 -9.00 -10.61
N HIS A 133 -5.12 -10.06 -9.98
CA HIS A 133 -5.15 -11.39 -10.58
C HIS A 133 -6.61 -11.86 -10.77
N PRO A 134 -6.97 -12.55 -11.87
CA PRO A 134 -8.35 -13.01 -12.11
C PRO A 134 -8.92 -13.92 -11.02
N GLU A 135 -8.07 -14.66 -10.32
CA GLU A 135 -8.48 -15.50 -9.18
C GLU A 135 -8.53 -14.75 -7.83
N ASN A 136 -8.08 -13.49 -7.76
CA ASN A 136 -8.07 -12.73 -6.51
C ASN A 136 -9.46 -12.13 -6.23
N ILE A 137 -10.41 -12.99 -5.86
CA ILE A 137 -11.81 -12.61 -5.59
C ILE A 137 -11.91 -11.56 -4.46
N GLY A 138 -11.01 -11.62 -3.47
CA GLY A 138 -10.97 -10.65 -2.38
C GLY A 138 -10.70 -9.22 -2.88
N SER A 139 -9.68 -9.05 -3.71
CA SER A 139 -9.33 -7.75 -4.30
C SER A 139 -10.43 -7.24 -5.23
N GLN A 140 -11.02 -8.11 -6.05
CA GLN A 140 -12.14 -7.77 -6.93
C GLN A 140 -13.33 -7.21 -6.14
N LYS A 141 -13.78 -7.92 -5.10
CA LYS A 141 -14.87 -7.47 -4.23
C LYS A 141 -14.56 -6.14 -3.55
N VAL A 142 -13.32 -5.93 -3.12
CA VAL A 142 -12.90 -4.65 -2.52
C VAL A 142 -13.05 -3.51 -3.53
N LEU A 143 -12.51 -3.68 -4.73
CA LEU A 143 -12.56 -2.68 -5.81
C LEU A 143 -14.00 -2.38 -6.24
N GLU A 144 -14.79 -3.40 -6.55
CA GLU A 144 -16.20 -3.25 -6.95
C GLU A 144 -17.02 -2.54 -5.87
N SER A 145 -16.78 -2.86 -4.59
CA SER A 145 -17.50 -2.23 -3.48
C SER A 145 -17.12 -0.76 -3.23
N LEU A 146 -16.13 -0.24 -3.96
CA LEU A 146 -15.68 1.14 -3.99
C LEU A 146 -15.98 1.81 -5.34
N GLY A 147 -16.89 1.23 -6.13
CA GLY A 147 -17.35 1.80 -7.39
C GLY A 147 -16.39 1.63 -8.57
N PHE A 148 -15.29 0.86 -8.42
CA PHE A 148 -14.46 0.53 -9.55
C PHE A 148 -15.21 -0.39 -10.51
N ILE A 149 -15.10 -0.10 -11.80
CA ILE A 149 -15.73 -0.85 -12.88
C ILE A 149 -14.69 -1.76 -13.51
N ASN A 150 -15.02 -3.05 -13.66
CA ASN A 150 -14.22 -4.00 -14.40
C ASN A 150 -14.19 -3.62 -15.90
N LYS A 151 -13.00 -3.32 -16.43
CA LYS A 151 -12.76 -2.94 -17.83
C LYS A 151 -12.30 -4.10 -18.71
N GLY A 152 -12.19 -5.30 -18.15
CA GLY A 152 -11.79 -6.52 -18.86
C GLY A 152 -10.40 -7.01 -18.49
N ILE A 153 -9.99 -8.07 -19.20
CA ILE A 153 -8.71 -8.76 -18.99
C ILE A 153 -7.62 -8.09 -19.83
N ILE A 154 -6.46 -7.86 -19.22
CA ILE A 154 -5.26 -7.33 -19.85
C ILE A 154 -4.06 -8.22 -19.59
N GLU A 155 -3.09 -8.22 -20.51
CA GLU A 155 -1.80 -8.88 -20.31
C GLU A 155 -0.75 -7.88 -19.83
N LYS A 156 -0.01 -8.26 -18.79
CA LYS A 156 1.11 -7.51 -18.22
C LYS A 156 2.36 -8.41 -18.25
N SER A 157 3.54 -7.81 -18.07
CA SER A 157 4.80 -8.56 -17.98
C SER A 157 4.81 -9.59 -16.83
N TYR A 158 3.96 -9.39 -15.82
CA TYR A 158 3.78 -10.26 -14.65
C TYR A 158 2.46 -11.07 -14.71
N GLY A 159 1.96 -11.33 -15.92
CA GLY A 159 0.83 -12.22 -16.21
C GLY A 159 -0.52 -11.51 -16.39
N THR A 160 -1.53 -12.31 -16.70
CA THR A 160 -2.92 -11.89 -16.93
C THR A 160 -3.50 -11.17 -15.72
N ARG A 161 -4.15 -10.02 -15.94
CA ARG A 161 -4.80 -9.21 -14.92
C ARG A 161 -6.20 -8.78 -15.35
N ILE A 162 -7.06 -8.49 -14.39
CA ILE A 162 -8.29 -7.74 -14.62
C ILE A 162 -7.98 -6.26 -14.36
N LEU A 163 -8.33 -5.39 -15.30
CA LEU A 163 -8.26 -3.94 -15.14
C LEU A 163 -9.54 -3.44 -14.49
N TYR A 164 -9.39 -2.65 -13.45
CA TYR A 164 -10.46 -1.91 -12.79
C TYR A 164 -10.20 -0.42 -12.92
N GLU A 165 -11.25 0.35 -13.22
CA GLU A 165 -11.18 1.81 -13.25
C GLU A 165 -12.31 2.42 -12.43
N LEU A 166 -11.95 3.36 -11.55
CA LEU A 166 -12.89 4.27 -10.93
C LEU A 166 -12.85 5.58 -11.72
N GLU A 167 -13.86 5.76 -12.55
CA GLU A 167 -14.12 6.99 -13.27
C GLU A 167 -14.88 7.95 -12.37
N ASP A 168 -14.55 9.24 -12.48
CA ASP A 168 -15.18 10.31 -11.70
C ASP A 168 -15.09 10.12 -10.18
N LEU A 169 -13.85 10.06 -9.69
CA LEU A 169 -13.55 9.96 -8.26
C LEU A 169 -14.27 11.06 -7.44
N SER A 170 -14.44 12.26 -8.01
CA SER A 170 -15.14 13.36 -7.36
C SER A 170 -16.61 13.01 -7.09
N ALA A 171 -17.32 12.51 -8.10
CA ALA A 171 -18.70 12.07 -7.94
C ALA A 171 -18.83 10.88 -6.98
N TYR A 172 -17.90 9.92 -7.04
CA TYR A 172 -17.87 8.80 -6.10
C TYR A 172 -17.73 9.28 -4.64
N LEU A 173 -16.78 10.17 -4.36
CA LEU A 173 -16.60 10.71 -3.01
C LEU A 173 -17.80 11.55 -2.55
N ASN A 174 -18.37 12.36 -3.42
CA ASN A 174 -19.54 13.19 -3.08
C ASN A 174 -20.79 12.35 -2.74
N SER A 175 -21.01 11.24 -3.46
CA SER A 175 -22.15 10.34 -3.24
C SER A 175 -21.99 9.40 -2.05
N ASN A 176 -20.76 9.18 -1.56
CA ASN A 176 -20.45 8.27 -0.47
C ASN A 176 -19.93 9.00 0.79
N ASN A 177 -20.16 10.30 0.90
CA ASN A 177 -19.90 11.08 2.10
C ASN A 177 -21.00 10.86 3.15
N ASP A 178 -21.00 9.68 3.79
CA ASP A 178 -21.67 9.48 5.08
C ASP A 178 -20.78 10.06 6.19
N ASP A 179 -21.27 11.11 6.87
CA ASP A 179 -21.05 11.60 8.25
C ASP A 179 -19.84 11.16 9.12
N ALA A 180 -18.69 10.82 8.56
CA ALA A 180 -17.46 10.65 9.33
C ALA A 180 -16.62 11.93 9.22
N LYS A 181 -16.78 12.80 10.22
CA LYS A 181 -15.77 13.79 10.62
C LYS A 181 -14.45 13.08 10.98
N SER A 182 -13.71 12.56 10.02
CA SER A 182 -12.29 12.29 10.21
C SER A 182 -11.55 13.61 10.00
N LYS A 183 -11.39 14.35 11.09
CA LYS A 183 -10.38 15.41 11.27
C LYS A 183 -8.98 14.81 11.12
N ILE A 184 -8.61 14.30 9.96
CA ILE A 184 -7.22 14.10 9.55
C ILE A 184 -7.18 14.35 8.04
N ILE A 185 -7.40 15.61 7.66
CA ILE A 185 -6.75 16.13 6.46
C ILE A 185 -5.32 16.40 6.96
N PRO A 186 -4.28 15.64 6.55
CA PRO A 186 -2.92 16.06 6.83
C PRO A 186 -2.80 17.48 6.29
N LYS A 187 -2.49 18.45 7.17
CA LYS A 187 -2.18 19.83 6.78
C LYS A 187 -1.16 19.74 5.65
N SER A 188 -1.65 19.94 4.43
CA SER A 188 -0.96 20.14 3.17
C SER A 188 0.36 19.39 3.00
N MET A 189 0.39 18.55 1.96
CA MET A 189 1.58 17.89 1.41
C MET A 189 2.76 18.83 1.07
N LYS A 190 2.64 20.15 1.30
CA LYS A 190 3.75 21.13 1.33
C LYS A 190 4.92 20.71 2.23
N ILE A 191 4.71 19.88 3.27
CA ILE A 191 5.81 19.36 4.09
C ILE A 191 6.69 18.37 3.30
N TYR A 192 6.13 17.57 2.39
CA TYR A 192 6.89 16.57 1.61
C TYR A 192 7.74 17.19 0.51
N GLN A 193 7.43 18.42 0.07
CA GLN A 193 8.29 19.20 -0.82
C GLN A 193 9.49 19.83 -0.11
N SER A 194 9.50 19.91 1.23
CA SER A 194 10.50 20.65 2.01
C SER A 194 11.58 19.79 2.69
N LEU A 195 11.53 18.47 2.57
CA LEU A 195 12.54 17.61 3.19
C LEU A 195 13.68 17.35 2.20
N ASN A 196 14.80 18.05 2.39
CA ASN A 196 16.06 17.84 1.68
C ASN A 196 16.64 16.44 2.00
N PHE A 197 16.15 15.40 1.30
CA PHE A 197 16.59 14.01 1.48
C PHE A 197 17.74 13.58 0.56
N SER A 198 18.14 14.41 -0.40
CA SER A 198 19.25 14.12 -1.32
C SER A 198 20.54 13.71 -0.59
N ASN A 199 20.83 14.34 0.56
CA ASN A 199 22.03 14.04 1.36
C ASN A 199 21.92 12.77 2.23
N LYS A 200 20.72 12.34 2.62
CA LYS A 200 20.52 11.13 3.46
C LYS A 200 20.45 9.87 2.59
N PHE A 201 19.90 9.99 1.37
CA PHE A 201 19.85 8.91 0.39
C PHE A 201 21.24 8.55 -0.16
N GLN A 202 22.10 9.55 -0.43
CA GLN A 202 23.51 9.30 -0.74
C GLN A 202 24.21 8.56 0.40
N GLN A 203 23.89 8.85 1.67
CA GLN A 203 24.46 8.12 2.80
C GLN A 203 23.92 6.70 2.95
N ILE A 204 22.65 6.41 2.61
CA ILE A 204 22.12 5.04 2.64
C ILE A 204 22.76 4.20 1.53
N SER A 205 22.89 4.77 0.33
CA SER A 205 23.60 4.15 -0.79
C SER A 205 25.11 3.98 -0.51
N GLN A 206 25.76 4.95 0.13
CA GLN A 206 27.21 4.91 0.45
C GLN A 206 27.55 4.12 1.73
N ARG A 207 26.62 3.94 2.68
CA ARG A 207 26.83 3.09 3.87
C ARG A 207 26.71 1.60 3.57
N GLN A 208 26.18 1.23 2.40
CA GLN A 208 26.02 -0.18 2.00
C GLN A 208 27.09 -0.66 1.01
N THR A 209 27.88 0.23 0.39
CA THR A 209 29.16 -0.15 -0.23
C THR A 209 30.18 -0.66 0.80
N THR A 210 29.97 -0.42 2.10
CA THR A 210 30.80 -0.93 3.21
C THR A 210 30.21 -2.13 3.94
N LEU A 211 29.00 -2.61 3.59
CA LEU A 211 28.42 -3.86 4.11
C LEU A 211 28.60 -5.07 3.18
N ILE A 212 29.34 -4.90 2.07
CA ILE A 212 29.90 -6.02 1.28
C ILE A 212 31.29 -6.33 1.86
N PRO A 213 31.36 -7.16 2.90
CA PRO A 213 32.25 -8.31 2.77
C PRO A 213 31.69 -9.52 3.51
N TYR A 214 30.84 -10.32 2.86
CA TYR A 214 30.72 -11.77 3.14
C TYR A 214 29.98 -12.47 1.99
N ILE A 215 30.52 -12.34 0.78
CA ILE A 215 30.29 -13.31 -0.29
C ILE A 215 31.66 -13.65 -0.85
N ASN A 216 32.33 -14.57 -0.16
CA ASN A 216 33.35 -15.48 -0.71
C ASN A 216 33.88 -16.37 0.44
N SER A 217 33.11 -17.38 0.81
CA SER A 217 33.68 -18.63 1.33
C SER A 217 32.67 -19.79 1.31
N LYS A 218 32.84 -20.60 0.26
CA LYS A 218 32.40 -21.99 0.05
C LYS A 218 30.96 -22.25 -0.37
#